data_AF-A0A2A4IXQ9-F1
#
_entry.id   AF-A0A2A4IXQ9-F1
#
_cell.length_a   1.000
_cell.length_b   1.000
_cell.length_c   1.000
_cell.angle_alpha   90.00
_cell.angle_beta   90.00
_cell.angle_gamma   90.00
#
_symmetry.space_group_name_H-M   'P 1'
#
loop_
_entity.id
_entity.type
_entity.pdbx_description
1 polymer ?
#
loop_
_entity_poly.entity_id
_entity_poly.type
_entity_poly.pdbx_seq_one_letter_code
_entity_poly.pdbx_strand_id
1 'polypeptide(L)'
;MFSTVTYNKGASIIRMTEHLLGFDVHRTGLRNYLKDLAYKTVQPIDLFTALESAGNQAGALSAYGSDFDFVKYYESWTEQPGHPVLNVQINHQTGQMTITQRRFDIDTGHSVQNRNYIIPITFTTGANPSFDNTKPSHIISKGVTVIDRGVVGDYWTIFNIQQTGFYRVNYDDYTWNLIVLALRGADREKIHEYNRAQIVNDVFQFARSGLMTYQRALNILSFLEFETEYAPWVAAITGFNWLRNRLVGKPQLDELNEKIVQWSSKVMGELTYMPTEGEPFMRSYLRWQLAPVMCNLNVPACRAGARAIFEDLRVFGHEVPVDSRNWVYCNALRDGGAQEFNFLYNRFKSHNVYTEKIVLLQTLGCTSHVESLNTLLTDIVTPNQIIRPQDYTTAFNTAVSGNEVNTRLVWNYIQANLQLVFNAFASPRTPLSYIAARLRTVEEVVEYQTWLNTTAIQSALGTNYNAIYGDSVATYNSILWVSTIEDSLSTYLTNGNDVIEPSTSTTSTTAAPTTVTQPTITEPSTPTLPELTDSAMTSFASLFIISLGAILHLIL
;
A
#
# COMPACT_ATOMS: atom_id res chain seq x y z
N MET A 1 -18.17 8.30 -4.29
CA MET A 1 -17.34 9.52 -4.38
C MET A 1 -16.34 9.62 -3.24
N PHE A 2 -16.69 9.30 -1.99
CA PHE A 2 -15.73 9.26 -0.87
C PHE A 2 -14.96 7.94 -0.84
N SER A 3 -13.77 7.89 -1.44
CA SER A 3 -12.91 6.71 -1.51
C SER A 3 -11.43 7.10 -1.51
N THR A 4 -10.54 6.10 -1.39
CA THR A 4 -9.09 6.28 -1.48
C THR A 4 -8.64 6.95 -2.78
N VAL A 5 -9.42 6.85 -3.86
CA VAL A 5 -9.13 7.54 -5.12
C VAL A 5 -9.28 9.05 -4.95
N THR A 6 -10.40 9.51 -4.41
CA THR A 6 -10.69 10.94 -4.23
C THR A 6 -9.73 11.59 -3.24
N TYR A 7 -9.38 10.90 -2.16
CA TYR A 7 -8.46 11.43 -1.14
C TYR A 7 -6.98 11.24 -1.53
N ASN A 8 -6.51 10.00 -1.67
CA ASN A 8 -5.08 9.72 -1.76
C ASN A 8 -4.52 9.97 -3.16
N LYS A 9 -5.19 9.49 -4.23
CA LYS A 9 -4.76 9.77 -5.61
C LYS A 9 -4.89 11.27 -5.91
N GLY A 10 -6.00 11.90 -5.51
CA GLY A 10 -6.20 13.35 -5.62
C GLY A 10 -5.06 14.15 -4.97
N ALA A 11 -4.77 13.88 -3.69
CA ALA A 11 -3.69 14.56 -2.97
C ALA A 11 -2.30 14.32 -3.61
N SER A 12 -2.04 13.11 -4.10
CA SER A 12 -0.76 12.77 -4.74
C SER A 12 -0.54 13.55 -6.04
N ILE A 13 -1.58 13.71 -6.86
CA ILE A 13 -1.51 14.49 -8.12
C ILE A 13 -1.35 15.98 -7.82
N ILE A 14 -2.01 16.49 -6.78
CA ILE A 14 -1.83 17.88 -6.32
C ILE A 14 -0.38 18.11 -5.89
N ARG A 15 0.19 17.23 -5.05
CA ARG A 15 1.60 17.32 -4.62
C ARG A 15 2.56 17.24 -5.81
N MET A 16 2.35 16.30 -6.73
CA MET A 16 3.16 16.20 -7.96
C MET A 16 3.16 17.51 -8.75
N THR A 17 2.01 18.18 -8.84
CA THR A 17 1.87 19.45 -9.56
C THR A 17 2.46 20.62 -8.80
N GLU A 18 2.40 20.62 -7.47
CA GLU A 18 3.13 21.58 -6.64
C GLU A 18 4.63 21.54 -6.91
N HIS A 19 5.24 20.36 -7.02
CA HIS A 19 6.66 20.23 -7.38
C HIS A 19 6.96 20.64 -8.83
N LEU A 20 6.01 20.44 -9.76
CA LEU A 20 6.12 20.90 -11.15
C LEU A 20 6.14 22.44 -11.23
N LEU A 21 5.23 23.11 -10.53
CA LEU A 21 5.13 24.57 -10.53
C LEU A 21 6.16 25.25 -9.60
N GLY A 22 6.46 24.62 -8.47
CA GLY A 22 7.10 25.24 -7.32
C GLY A 22 6.06 25.74 -6.30
N PHE A 23 6.39 25.61 -5.01
CA PHE A 23 5.49 25.88 -3.88
C PHE A 23 4.79 27.24 -3.97
N ASP A 24 5.54 28.33 -4.17
CA ASP A 24 4.99 29.69 -4.18
C ASP A 24 4.05 29.94 -5.36
N VAL A 25 4.37 29.37 -6.52
CA VAL A 25 3.56 29.50 -7.75
C VAL A 25 2.26 28.71 -7.60
N HIS A 26 2.35 27.47 -7.12
CA HIS A 26 1.19 26.64 -6.83
C HIS A 26 0.26 27.31 -5.81
N ARG A 27 0.81 27.82 -4.71
CA ARG A 27 0.05 28.57 -3.68
C ARG A 27 -0.60 29.84 -4.24
N THR A 28 0.08 30.55 -5.14
CA THR A 28 -0.47 31.74 -5.80
C THR A 28 -1.66 31.37 -6.69
N GLY A 29 -1.53 30.32 -7.51
CA GLY A 29 -2.63 29.82 -8.33
C GLY A 29 -3.85 29.40 -7.50
N LEU A 30 -3.63 28.68 -6.38
CA LEU A 30 -4.71 28.33 -5.45
C LEU A 30 -5.39 29.56 -4.82
N ARG A 31 -4.62 30.59 -4.47
CA ARG A 31 -5.18 31.84 -3.92
C ARG A 31 -6.04 32.57 -4.93
N ASN A 32 -5.60 32.64 -6.18
CA ASN A 32 -6.36 33.28 -7.26
C ASN A 32 -7.65 32.49 -7.53
N TYR A 33 -7.53 31.17 -7.69
CA TYR A 33 -8.67 30.25 -7.82
C TYR A 33 -9.75 30.48 -6.76
N LEU A 34 -9.38 30.48 -5.48
CA LEU A 34 -10.32 30.67 -4.37
C LEU A 34 -10.95 32.08 -4.35
N LYS A 35 -10.21 33.12 -4.72
CA LYS A 35 -10.71 34.50 -4.74
C LYS A 35 -11.66 34.74 -5.91
N ASP A 36 -11.28 34.32 -7.11
CA ASP A 36 -12.00 34.63 -8.35
C ASP A 36 -13.32 33.84 -8.45
N LEU A 37 -13.37 32.69 -7.77
CA LEU A 37 -14.51 31.78 -7.75
C LEU A 37 -15.21 31.70 -6.39
N ALA A 38 -14.95 32.66 -5.50
CA ALA A 38 -15.57 32.72 -4.18
C ALA A 38 -17.11 32.66 -4.30
N TYR A 39 -17.73 31.81 -3.47
CA TYR A 39 -19.18 31.61 -3.39
C TYR A 39 -19.85 31.05 -4.66
N LYS A 40 -19.07 30.48 -5.59
CA LYS A 40 -19.58 29.79 -6.79
C LYS A 40 -19.38 28.28 -6.68
N THR A 41 -20.10 27.54 -7.52
CA THR A 41 -19.78 26.13 -7.83
C THR A 41 -18.71 26.08 -8.92
N VAL A 42 -17.85 25.08 -8.85
CA VAL A 42 -16.64 24.94 -9.68
C VAL A 42 -16.55 23.55 -10.31
N GLN A 43 -15.81 23.45 -11.40
CA GLN A 43 -15.43 22.24 -12.10
C GLN A 43 -13.89 22.04 -12.02
N PRO A 44 -13.36 20.84 -12.30
CA PRO A 44 -11.91 20.60 -12.28
C PRO A 44 -11.12 21.56 -13.18
N ILE A 45 -11.65 21.90 -14.35
CA ILE A 45 -11.02 22.82 -15.32
C ILE A 45 -10.74 24.21 -14.75
N ASP A 46 -11.58 24.68 -13.82
CA ASP A 46 -11.41 25.99 -13.18
C ASP A 46 -10.12 26.03 -12.34
N LEU A 47 -9.81 24.93 -11.65
CA LEU A 47 -8.58 24.79 -10.89
C LEU A 47 -7.37 24.71 -11.82
N PHE A 48 -7.47 23.90 -12.87
CA PHE A 48 -6.36 23.69 -13.82
C PHE A 48 -5.97 25.00 -14.49
N THR A 49 -6.95 25.78 -14.93
CA THR A 49 -6.74 27.08 -15.59
C THR A 49 -6.10 28.10 -14.64
N ALA A 50 -6.53 28.15 -13.38
CA ALA A 50 -5.95 29.07 -12.40
C ALA A 50 -4.47 28.74 -12.07
N LEU A 51 -4.15 27.46 -11.97
CA LEU A 51 -2.77 26.99 -11.76
C LEU A 51 -1.90 27.22 -13.01
N GLU A 52 -2.43 26.97 -14.20
CA GLU A 52 -1.74 27.25 -15.48
C GLU A 52 -1.43 28.74 -15.61
N SER A 53 -2.41 29.61 -15.33
CA SER A 53 -2.24 31.07 -15.40
C SER A 53 -1.12 31.55 -14.47
N ALA A 54 -1.11 31.08 -13.21
CA ALA A 54 -0.03 31.40 -12.26
C ALA A 54 1.32 30.83 -12.73
N GLY A 55 1.34 29.61 -13.26
CA GLY A 55 2.51 28.96 -13.83
C GLY A 55 3.14 29.74 -14.98
N ASN A 56 2.31 30.21 -15.92
CA ASN A 56 2.72 31.02 -17.05
C ASN A 56 3.21 32.40 -16.62
N GLN A 57 2.51 33.07 -15.71
CA GLN A 57 2.91 34.39 -15.20
C GLN A 57 4.27 34.35 -14.49
N ALA A 58 4.55 33.28 -13.75
CA ALA A 58 5.81 33.09 -13.04
C ALA A 58 6.94 32.49 -13.91
N GLY A 59 6.67 32.14 -15.18
CA GLY A 59 7.61 31.41 -16.04
C GLY A 59 7.94 30.00 -15.56
N ALA A 60 7.15 29.44 -14.64
CA ALA A 60 7.40 28.14 -14.02
C ALA A 60 7.27 26.98 -15.01
N LEU A 61 6.48 27.18 -16.08
CA LEU A 61 6.22 26.21 -17.13
C LEU A 61 7.13 26.37 -18.36
N SER A 62 7.85 27.49 -18.47
CA SER A 62 8.65 27.83 -19.65
C SER A 62 9.78 26.82 -19.93
N ALA A 63 10.23 26.10 -18.91
CA ALA A 63 11.26 25.07 -19.03
C ALA A 63 10.77 23.78 -19.72
N TYR A 64 9.46 23.59 -19.88
CA TYR A 64 8.87 22.34 -20.37
C TYR A 64 8.57 22.33 -21.88
N GLY A 65 8.98 23.38 -22.59
CA GLY A 65 8.80 23.51 -24.04
C GLY A 65 7.40 24.00 -24.42
N SER A 66 7.26 24.45 -25.67
CA SER A 66 6.00 24.99 -26.21
C SER A 66 4.89 23.96 -26.33
N ASP A 67 5.25 22.67 -26.40
CA ASP A 67 4.32 21.58 -26.64
C ASP A 67 3.70 21.03 -25.33
N PHE A 68 4.14 21.55 -24.17
CA PHE A 68 3.58 21.15 -22.89
C PHE A 68 2.25 21.86 -22.63
N ASP A 69 1.16 21.08 -22.66
CA ASP A 69 -0.18 21.51 -22.31
C ASP A 69 -0.50 21.11 -20.86
N PHE A 70 -0.65 22.10 -19.99
CA PHE A 70 -0.86 21.91 -18.56
C PHE A 70 -2.25 21.33 -18.24
N VAL A 71 -3.27 21.71 -19.01
CA VAL A 71 -4.63 21.17 -18.86
C VAL A 71 -4.66 19.71 -19.26
N LYS A 72 -4.07 19.35 -20.40
CA LYS A 72 -3.93 17.95 -20.85
C LYS A 72 -3.12 17.12 -19.87
N TYR A 73 -2.12 17.72 -19.22
CA TYR A 73 -1.38 17.07 -18.15
C TYR A 73 -2.33 16.63 -17.03
N TYR A 74 -3.13 17.54 -16.48
CA TYR A 74 -4.08 17.22 -15.42
C TYR A 74 -5.14 16.21 -15.86
N GLU A 75 -5.76 16.41 -17.03
CA GLU A 75 -6.75 15.48 -17.60
C GLU A 75 -6.19 14.06 -17.69
N SER A 76 -4.92 13.92 -18.09
CA SER A 76 -4.27 12.61 -18.19
C SER A 76 -4.23 11.86 -16.85
N TRP A 77 -4.23 12.55 -15.71
CA TRP A 77 -4.23 11.96 -14.38
C TRP A 77 -5.61 11.81 -13.75
N THR A 78 -6.54 12.74 -14.05
CA THR A 78 -7.87 12.80 -13.43
C THR A 78 -8.94 12.02 -14.19
N GLU A 79 -8.83 11.94 -15.52
CA GLU A 79 -9.84 11.31 -16.38
C GLU A 79 -9.51 9.86 -16.75
N GLN A 80 -8.38 9.35 -16.25
CA GLN A 80 -7.91 7.99 -16.54
C GLN A 80 -7.77 7.17 -15.25
N PRO A 81 -8.24 5.92 -15.23
CA PRO A 81 -8.07 5.02 -14.09
C PRO A 81 -6.63 4.50 -14.01
N GLY A 82 -6.15 4.30 -12.78
CA GLY A 82 -4.82 3.77 -12.49
C GLY A 82 -3.72 4.83 -12.49
N HIS A 83 -2.48 4.35 -12.70
CA HIS A 83 -1.25 5.11 -12.78
C HIS A 83 -0.21 4.33 -13.64
N PRO A 84 0.84 4.99 -14.16
CA PRO A 84 1.85 4.30 -14.95
C PRO A 84 2.95 3.66 -14.10
N VAL A 85 3.63 2.68 -14.70
CA VAL A 85 4.99 2.25 -14.38
C VAL A 85 5.90 2.67 -15.53
N LEU A 86 7.07 3.21 -15.19
CA LEU A 86 8.15 3.48 -16.12
C LEU A 86 9.13 2.32 -16.12
N ASN A 87 9.43 1.77 -17.30
CA ASN A 87 10.56 0.87 -17.48
C ASN A 87 11.72 1.66 -18.09
N VAL A 88 12.83 1.76 -17.36
CA VAL A 88 14.01 2.54 -17.74
C VAL A 88 15.12 1.57 -18.12
N GLN A 89 15.61 1.69 -19.36
CA GLN A 89 16.79 0.98 -19.83
C GLN A 89 17.92 1.97 -20.06
N ILE A 90 19.07 1.73 -19.43
CA ILE A 90 20.21 2.65 -19.50
C ILE A 90 21.33 2.02 -20.32
N ASN A 91 21.76 2.73 -21.37
CA ASN A 91 23.02 2.42 -22.04
C ASN A 91 24.15 3.08 -21.24
N HIS A 92 24.88 2.29 -20.45
CA HIS A 92 25.94 2.81 -19.58
C HIS A 92 27.17 3.30 -20.35
N GLN A 93 27.36 2.90 -21.61
CA GLN A 93 28.46 3.37 -22.48
C GLN A 93 28.16 4.73 -23.14
N THR A 94 26.89 5.05 -23.39
CA THR A 94 26.50 6.32 -24.03
C THR A 94 25.80 7.30 -23.10
N GLY A 95 25.28 6.84 -21.96
CA GLY A 95 24.44 7.63 -21.07
C GLY A 95 22.99 7.79 -21.53
N GLN A 96 22.58 7.18 -22.66
CA GLN A 96 21.21 7.28 -23.14
C GLN A 96 20.26 6.42 -22.28
N MET A 97 19.12 7.00 -21.89
CA MET A 97 18.07 6.32 -21.14
C MET A 97 16.82 6.19 -22.00
N THR A 98 16.44 4.95 -22.32
CA THR A 98 15.17 4.65 -23.00
C THR A 98 14.11 4.39 -21.94
N ILE A 99 13.09 5.24 -21.91
CA ILE A 99 11.99 5.19 -20.94
C ILE A 99 10.72 4.76 -21.65
N THR A 100 10.12 3.67 -21.19
CA THR A 100 8.83 3.18 -21.68
C THR A 100 7.78 3.31 -20.58
N GLN A 101 6.64 3.94 -20.87
CA GLN A 101 5.51 4.01 -19.94
C GLN A 101 4.40 3.02 -20.30
N ARG A 102 3.85 2.35 -19.28
CA ARG A 102 2.64 1.55 -19.38
C ARG A 102 1.80 1.70 -18.14
N ARG A 103 0.48 1.62 -18.27
CA ARG A 103 -0.43 1.54 -17.11
C ARG A 103 -0.11 0.27 -16.31
N PHE A 104 0.21 0.47 -15.04
CA PHE A 104 0.50 -0.61 -14.10
C PHE A 104 -0.79 -1.35 -13.73
N ASP A 105 -0.70 -2.66 -13.70
CA ASP A 105 -1.77 -3.55 -13.22
C ASP A 105 -1.18 -4.47 -12.16
N ILE A 106 -1.85 -4.60 -11.01
CA ILE A 106 -1.29 -5.36 -9.89
C ILE A 106 -1.42 -6.87 -10.09
N ASP A 107 -2.33 -7.32 -10.95
CA ASP A 107 -2.60 -8.74 -11.17
C ASP A 107 -1.82 -9.27 -12.38
N THR A 108 -1.56 -8.41 -13.39
CA THR A 108 -0.86 -8.81 -14.64
C THR A 108 0.42 -8.02 -14.93
N GLY A 109 0.82 -7.10 -14.05
CA GLY A 109 1.95 -6.18 -14.24
C GLY A 109 1.65 -5.01 -15.17
N HIS A 110 1.08 -5.31 -16.34
CA HIS A 110 0.68 -4.32 -17.32
C HIS A 110 -0.80 -4.45 -17.69
N SER A 111 -1.49 -3.32 -17.75
CA SER A 111 -2.87 -3.28 -18.20
C SER A 111 -2.96 -3.48 -19.72
N VAL A 112 -3.95 -4.25 -20.17
CA VAL A 112 -4.28 -4.43 -21.59
C VAL A 112 -4.77 -3.11 -22.20
N GLN A 113 -5.52 -2.32 -21.42
CA GLN A 113 -5.98 -1.00 -21.83
C GLN A 113 -4.96 0.06 -21.41
N ASN A 114 -3.99 0.31 -22.29
CA ASN A 114 -2.95 1.30 -22.05
C ASN A 114 -3.31 2.64 -22.69
N ARG A 115 -3.21 3.70 -21.89
CA ARG A 115 -3.18 5.09 -22.37
C ARG A 115 -2.01 5.79 -21.71
N ASN A 116 -1.36 6.67 -22.46
CA ASN A 116 -0.20 7.39 -21.94
C ASN A 116 -0.65 8.48 -20.96
N TYR A 117 0.20 8.69 -19.96
CA TYR A 117 0.14 9.82 -19.05
C TYR A 117 1.15 10.87 -19.50
N ILE A 118 0.90 12.13 -19.13
CA ILE A 118 1.90 13.20 -19.24
C ILE A 118 2.64 13.23 -17.91
N ILE A 119 3.88 12.78 -17.91
CA ILE A 119 4.62 12.44 -16.70
C ILE A 119 5.79 13.39 -16.48
N PRO A 120 5.82 14.14 -15.36
CA PRO A 120 6.97 14.91 -14.95
C PRO A 120 8.07 13.99 -14.40
N ILE A 121 9.26 14.08 -14.99
CA ILE A 121 10.40 13.23 -14.66
C ILE A 121 11.43 14.01 -13.85
N THR A 122 11.83 13.41 -12.73
CA THR A 122 13.04 13.74 -11.97
C THR A 122 13.93 12.52 -11.92
N PHE A 123 15.25 12.71 -11.94
CA PHE A 123 16.21 11.63 -11.70
C PHE A 123 17.53 12.19 -11.18
N THR A 124 18.31 11.34 -10.51
CA THR A 124 19.68 11.62 -10.08
C THR A 124 20.55 10.38 -10.26
N THR A 125 21.87 10.52 -10.13
CA THR A 125 22.84 9.44 -10.38
C THR A 125 23.90 9.38 -9.29
N GLY A 126 24.56 8.23 -9.15
CA GLY A 126 25.68 8.07 -8.23
C GLY A 126 26.89 8.97 -8.52
N ALA A 127 27.02 9.51 -9.75
CA ALA A 127 28.06 10.46 -10.08
C ALA A 127 27.82 11.84 -9.46
N ASN A 128 26.56 12.25 -9.35
CA ASN A 128 26.14 13.53 -8.76
C ASN A 128 24.83 13.34 -7.99
N PRO A 129 24.89 12.73 -6.79
CA PRO A 129 23.70 12.40 -6.02
C PRO A 129 23.08 13.68 -5.47
N SER A 130 21.92 14.06 -6.00
CA SER A 130 21.15 15.22 -5.55
C SER A 130 19.68 14.85 -5.46
N PHE A 131 19.19 14.75 -4.23
CA PHE A 131 17.79 14.40 -3.93
C PHE A 131 16.96 15.58 -3.42
N ASP A 132 17.56 16.77 -3.31
CA ASP A 132 16.85 17.97 -2.80
C ASP A 132 16.09 18.69 -3.92
N ASN A 133 16.58 18.62 -5.16
CA ASN A 133 15.89 19.20 -6.30
C ASN A 133 14.80 18.26 -6.83
N THR A 134 13.57 18.53 -6.41
CA THR A 134 12.37 17.78 -6.79
C THR A 134 11.62 18.40 -7.97
N LYS A 135 12.10 19.51 -8.54
CA LYS A 135 11.47 20.11 -9.73
C LYS A 135 11.77 19.23 -10.96
N PRO A 136 10.75 18.81 -11.71
CA PRO A 136 10.93 18.00 -12.92
C PRO A 136 11.87 18.67 -13.92
N SER A 137 12.78 17.88 -14.50
CA SER A 137 13.69 18.32 -15.56
C SER A 137 13.14 18.02 -16.95
N HIS A 138 12.25 17.03 -17.08
CA HIS A 138 11.65 16.62 -18.35
C HIS A 138 10.15 16.34 -18.17
N ILE A 139 9.39 16.51 -19.25
CA ILE A 139 8.02 16.00 -19.37
C ILE A 139 7.98 14.94 -20.47
N ILE A 140 7.44 13.76 -20.19
CA ILE A 140 7.23 12.71 -21.18
C ILE A 140 5.74 12.46 -21.42
N SER A 141 5.33 12.33 -22.68
CA SER A 141 3.93 12.07 -23.06
C SER A 141 3.78 10.90 -24.05
N LYS A 142 4.89 10.49 -24.68
CA LYS A 142 4.94 9.37 -25.63
C LYS A 142 5.09 8.04 -24.87
N GLY A 143 4.70 6.95 -25.54
CA GLY A 143 4.84 5.60 -24.98
C GLY A 143 6.30 5.21 -24.76
N VAL A 144 7.20 5.73 -25.61
CA VAL A 144 8.66 5.60 -25.50
C VAL A 144 9.29 6.99 -25.65
N THR A 145 10.23 7.32 -24.77
CA THR A 145 11.02 8.55 -24.83
C THR A 145 12.49 8.22 -24.54
N VAL A 146 13.42 8.87 -25.23
CA VAL A 146 14.86 8.76 -24.95
C VAL A 146 15.33 10.10 -24.39
N ILE A 147 16.01 10.07 -23.25
CA ILE A 147 16.64 11.26 -22.65
C ILE A 147 18.11 10.96 -22.32
N ASP A 148 18.91 12.01 -22.19
CA ASP A 148 20.32 11.89 -21.80
C ASP A 148 20.44 11.88 -20.26
N ARG A 149 21.18 10.91 -19.72
CA ARG A 149 21.53 10.84 -18.30
C ARG A 149 22.52 11.95 -17.90
N GLY A 150 23.27 12.49 -18.86
CA GLY A 150 24.30 13.51 -18.65
C GLY A 150 25.63 12.96 -18.11
N VAL A 151 25.74 11.65 -17.88
CA VAL A 151 26.97 10.96 -17.45
C VAL A 151 27.07 9.56 -18.06
N VAL A 152 28.30 9.14 -18.36
CA VAL A 152 28.66 7.79 -18.87
C VAL A 152 29.33 6.99 -17.76
N GLY A 153 29.11 5.67 -17.73
CA GLY A 153 29.73 4.75 -16.76
C GLY A 153 28.73 4.07 -15.82
N ASP A 154 29.29 3.30 -14.89
CA ASP A 154 28.57 2.40 -13.98
C ASP A 154 28.05 3.13 -12.73
N TYR A 155 27.19 4.11 -12.97
CA TYR A 155 26.50 4.84 -11.91
C TYR A 155 25.07 4.33 -11.78
N TRP A 156 24.67 4.00 -10.53
CA TRP A 156 23.26 3.82 -10.21
C TRP A 156 22.49 5.09 -10.58
N THR A 157 21.25 4.92 -11.03
CA THR A 157 20.37 6.02 -11.46
C THR A 157 19.01 5.80 -10.82
N ILE A 158 18.48 6.84 -10.16
CA ILE A 158 17.21 6.77 -9.45
C ILE A 158 16.30 7.86 -9.97
N PHE A 159 15.13 7.46 -10.46
CA PHE A 159 14.05 8.34 -10.92
C PHE A 159 13.08 8.64 -9.78
N ASN A 160 12.24 9.64 -9.99
CA ASN A 160 11.18 10.07 -9.08
C ASN A 160 11.75 10.46 -7.70
N ILE A 161 12.62 11.47 -7.71
CA ILE A 161 13.26 12.02 -6.49
C ILE A 161 12.17 12.30 -5.44
N GLN A 162 12.36 11.74 -4.24
CA GLN A 162 11.43 11.79 -3.10
C GLN A 162 10.00 11.33 -3.40
N GLN A 163 9.82 10.48 -4.42
CA GLN A 163 8.54 9.95 -4.89
C GLN A 163 7.49 11.06 -5.05
N THR A 164 7.87 12.20 -5.63
CA THR A 164 6.97 13.34 -5.87
C THR A 164 5.95 13.06 -6.97
N GLY A 165 6.32 12.23 -7.94
CA GLY A 165 5.47 11.77 -9.01
C GLY A 165 4.62 10.56 -8.64
N PHE A 166 3.37 10.54 -9.12
CA PHE A 166 2.41 9.45 -8.89
C PHE A 166 2.61 8.29 -9.88
N TYR A 167 3.82 7.73 -9.93
CA TYR A 167 4.19 6.62 -10.82
C TYR A 167 5.26 5.72 -10.20
N ARG A 168 5.33 4.48 -10.68
CA ARG A 168 6.35 3.49 -10.28
C ARG A 168 7.52 3.50 -11.25
N VAL A 169 8.70 3.05 -10.81
CA VAL A 169 9.87 2.95 -11.69
C VAL A 169 10.52 1.57 -11.57
N ASN A 170 10.66 0.91 -12.71
CA ASN A 170 11.40 -0.32 -12.89
C ASN A 170 12.61 -0.05 -13.79
N TYR A 171 13.72 -0.72 -13.53
CA TYR A 171 14.98 -0.56 -14.26
C TYR A 171 15.40 -1.87 -14.92
N ASP A 172 16.34 -1.81 -15.87
CA ASP A 172 17.04 -3.00 -16.34
C ASP A 172 17.86 -3.66 -15.21
N ASP A 173 18.20 -4.95 -15.40
CA ASP A 173 18.86 -5.75 -14.37
C ASP A 173 20.21 -5.19 -13.92
N TYR A 174 20.95 -4.56 -14.84
CA TYR A 174 22.25 -3.98 -14.54
C TYR A 174 22.12 -2.73 -13.68
N THR A 175 21.19 -1.83 -14.04
CA THR A 175 20.86 -0.66 -13.23
C THR A 175 20.36 -1.06 -11.84
N TRP A 176 19.49 -2.07 -11.74
CA TRP A 176 19.08 -2.62 -10.45
C TRP A 176 20.27 -3.16 -9.65
N ASN A 177 21.21 -3.88 -10.27
CA ASN A 177 22.41 -4.38 -9.60
C ASN A 177 23.25 -3.23 -9.00
N LEU A 178 23.45 -2.14 -9.73
CA LEU A 178 24.16 -0.95 -9.23
C LEU A 178 23.42 -0.30 -8.06
N ILE A 179 22.08 -0.23 -8.11
CA ILE A 179 21.26 0.26 -7.00
C ILE A 179 21.42 -0.63 -5.76
N VAL A 180 21.41 -1.96 -5.91
CA VAL A 180 21.58 -2.89 -4.79
C VAL A 180 22.98 -2.78 -4.18
N LEU A 181 24.02 -2.64 -4.99
CA LEU A 181 25.39 -2.40 -4.50
C LEU A 181 25.47 -1.13 -3.66
N ALA A 182 24.83 -0.04 -4.13
CA ALA A 182 24.78 1.21 -3.37
C ALA A 182 24.01 1.05 -2.06
N LEU A 183 22.83 0.43 -2.10
CA LEU A 183 21.97 0.23 -0.92
C LEU A 183 22.57 -0.71 0.13
N ARG A 184 23.30 -1.75 -0.28
CA ARG A 184 24.01 -2.65 0.65
C ARG A 184 25.33 -2.06 1.15
N GLY A 185 25.88 -1.06 0.46
CA GLY A 185 27.19 -0.48 0.73
C GLY A 185 27.15 0.82 1.52
N ALA A 186 28.29 1.53 1.49
CA ALA A 186 28.47 2.82 2.16
C ALA A 186 27.62 3.96 1.56
N ASP A 187 27.12 3.78 0.33
CA ASP A 187 26.34 4.78 -0.38
C ASP A 187 24.84 4.73 -0.06
N ARG A 188 24.39 3.80 0.80
CA ARG A 188 22.97 3.64 1.17
C ARG A 188 22.33 4.96 1.57
N GLU A 189 22.97 5.70 2.48
CA GLU A 189 22.43 6.95 3.01
C GLU A 189 22.62 8.16 2.07
N LYS A 190 23.37 8.00 0.97
CA LYS A 190 23.35 9.00 -0.13
C LYS A 190 22.04 8.95 -0.91
N ILE A 191 21.34 7.81 -0.90
CA ILE A 191 20.00 7.67 -1.48
C ILE A 191 19.00 8.13 -0.44
N HIS A 192 18.22 9.15 -0.75
CA HIS A 192 17.25 9.75 0.18
C HIS A 192 16.26 8.71 0.75
N GLU A 193 15.89 8.86 2.03
CA GLU A 193 14.98 7.96 2.76
C GLU A 193 13.75 7.57 1.93
N TYR A 194 13.04 8.57 1.41
CA TYR A 194 11.83 8.37 0.59
C TYR A 194 12.07 7.61 -0.72
N ASN A 195 13.26 7.72 -1.34
CA ASN A 195 13.58 6.92 -2.52
C ASN A 195 13.91 5.47 -2.12
N ARG A 196 14.54 5.23 -0.97
CA ARG A 196 14.70 3.86 -0.45
C ARG A 196 13.34 3.23 -0.12
N ALA A 197 12.43 4.01 0.45
CA ALA A 197 11.04 3.59 0.68
C ALA A 197 10.27 3.33 -0.62
N GLN A 198 10.45 4.17 -1.64
CA GLN A 198 9.91 3.96 -2.98
C GLN A 198 10.43 2.65 -3.56
N ILE A 199 11.74 2.38 -3.51
CA ILE A 199 12.34 1.15 -4.02
C ILE A 199 11.72 -0.06 -3.32
N VAL A 200 11.61 -0.03 -1.99
CA VAL A 200 10.96 -1.11 -1.24
C VAL A 200 9.51 -1.32 -1.71
N ASN A 201 8.74 -0.23 -1.81
CA ASN A 201 7.35 -0.30 -2.24
C ASN A 201 7.22 -0.83 -3.68
N ASP A 202 7.98 -0.30 -4.63
CA ASP A 202 7.95 -0.68 -6.04
C ASP A 202 8.35 -2.15 -6.22
N VAL A 203 9.42 -2.60 -5.58
CA VAL A 203 9.91 -3.99 -5.66
C VAL A 203 8.88 -4.99 -5.17
N PHE A 204 8.23 -4.76 -4.02
CA PHE A 204 7.14 -5.63 -3.55
C PHE A 204 5.98 -5.69 -4.54
N GLN A 205 5.66 -4.55 -5.17
CA GLN A 205 4.55 -4.46 -6.11
C GLN A 205 4.88 -5.12 -7.45
N PHE A 206 6.12 -5.05 -7.91
CA PHE A 206 6.60 -5.78 -9.09
C PHE A 206 6.66 -7.28 -8.87
N ALA A 207 7.08 -7.71 -7.68
CA ALA A 207 7.07 -9.12 -7.29
C ALA A 207 5.65 -9.68 -7.28
N ARG A 208 4.72 -8.93 -6.67
CA ARG A 208 3.30 -9.30 -6.63
C ARG A 208 2.66 -9.35 -8.01
N SER A 209 2.98 -8.40 -8.89
CA SER A 209 2.39 -8.31 -10.22
C SER A 209 3.05 -9.21 -11.27
N GLY A 210 4.07 -9.98 -10.90
CA GLY A 210 4.83 -10.84 -11.82
C GLY A 210 5.78 -10.09 -12.76
N LEU A 211 6.02 -8.79 -12.55
CA LEU A 211 7.06 -8.05 -13.30
C LEU A 211 8.47 -8.36 -12.81
N MET A 212 8.58 -8.95 -11.62
CA MET A 212 9.83 -9.35 -10.99
C MET A 212 9.60 -10.66 -10.24
N THR A 213 10.60 -11.54 -10.20
CA THR A 213 10.52 -12.75 -9.37
C THR A 213 10.73 -12.41 -7.89
N TYR A 214 10.21 -13.22 -6.96
CA TYR A 214 10.50 -13.01 -5.54
C TYR A 214 11.97 -13.19 -5.20
N GLN A 215 12.71 -14.03 -5.94
CA GLN A 215 14.16 -14.13 -5.80
C GLN A 215 14.83 -12.78 -6.03
N ARG A 216 14.55 -12.16 -7.19
CA ARG A 216 15.12 -10.87 -7.56
C ARG A 216 14.69 -9.78 -6.59
N ALA A 217 13.41 -9.77 -6.22
CA ALA A 217 12.85 -8.79 -5.31
C ALA A 217 13.51 -8.85 -3.94
N LEU A 218 13.62 -10.04 -3.33
CA LEU A 218 14.24 -10.18 -2.02
C LEU A 218 15.75 -9.90 -2.06
N ASN A 219 16.42 -10.24 -3.17
CA ASN A 219 17.81 -9.84 -3.38
C ASN A 219 17.95 -8.31 -3.36
N ILE A 220 17.05 -7.57 -4.02
CA ILE A 220 17.05 -6.10 -3.93
C ILE A 220 16.76 -5.64 -2.50
N LEU A 221 15.73 -6.19 -1.85
CA LEU A 221 15.27 -5.78 -0.51
C LEU A 221 16.22 -6.14 0.64
N SER A 222 17.17 -7.03 0.44
CA SER A 222 18.17 -7.45 1.43
C SER A 222 18.92 -6.31 2.14
N PHE A 223 19.02 -5.12 1.52
CA PHE A 223 19.63 -3.95 2.14
C PHE A 223 18.91 -3.53 3.44
N LEU A 224 17.65 -3.96 3.63
CA LEU A 224 16.89 -3.75 4.86
C LEU A 224 17.65 -4.24 6.10
N GLU A 225 18.54 -5.23 5.97
CA GLU A 225 19.45 -5.67 7.05
C GLU A 225 20.27 -4.53 7.66
N PHE A 226 20.56 -3.50 6.88
CA PHE A 226 21.35 -2.34 7.30
C PHE A 226 20.52 -1.07 7.49
N GLU A 227 19.23 -1.12 7.20
CA GLU A 227 18.33 0.04 7.20
C GLU A 227 17.80 0.35 8.60
N THR A 228 17.66 1.63 8.93
CA THR A 228 17.23 2.10 10.26
C THR A 228 16.23 3.25 10.22
N GLU A 229 15.94 3.81 9.04
CA GLU A 229 15.00 4.91 8.88
C GLU A 229 13.54 4.42 8.78
N TYR A 230 12.62 5.33 9.04
CA TYR A 230 11.20 5.00 9.24
C TYR A 230 10.50 4.58 7.95
N ALA A 231 10.61 5.38 6.88
CA ALA A 231 9.81 5.19 5.68
C ALA A 231 10.12 3.86 4.96
N PRO A 232 11.39 3.43 4.79
CA PRO A 232 11.70 2.14 4.17
C PRO A 232 11.14 0.96 4.96
N TRP A 233 11.23 1.00 6.30
CA TRP A 233 10.70 -0.06 7.15
C TRP A 233 9.18 -0.13 7.13
N VAL A 234 8.47 1.00 7.09
CA VAL A 234 7.01 1.00 6.95
C VAL A 234 6.57 0.44 5.59
N ALA A 235 7.28 0.77 4.53
CA ALA A 235 7.06 0.15 3.22
C ALA A 235 7.31 -1.37 3.28
N ALA A 236 8.37 -1.80 3.97
CA ALA A 236 8.73 -3.20 4.11
C ALA A 236 7.69 -3.99 4.92
N ILE A 237 7.24 -3.46 6.07
CA ILE A 237 6.19 -4.07 6.91
C ILE A 237 4.92 -4.31 6.07
N THR A 238 4.54 -3.35 5.23
CA THR A 238 3.36 -3.49 4.37
C THR A 238 3.52 -4.64 3.38
N GLY A 239 4.67 -4.73 2.70
CA GLY A 239 4.97 -5.82 1.76
C GLY A 239 5.06 -7.19 2.42
N PHE A 240 5.78 -7.28 3.54
CA PHE A 240 5.92 -8.52 4.30
C PHE A 240 4.60 -8.98 4.91
N ASN A 241 3.79 -8.09 5.48
CA ASN A 241 2.47 -8.47 6.01
C ASN A 241 1.60 -9.08 4.92
N TRP A 242 1.62 -8.51 3.72
CA TRP A 242 0.91 -9.10 2.60
C TRP A 242 1.43 -10.50 2.27
N LEU A 243 2.75 -10.66 2.08
CA LEU A 243 3.35 -11.95 1.71
C LEU A 243 3.11 -13.02 2.79
N ARG A 244 3.38 -12.70 4.05
CA ARG A 244 3.20 -13.60 5.21
C ARG A 244 1.77 -14.10 5.33
N ASN A 245 0.78 -13.22 5.15
CA ASN A 245 -0.64 -13.59 5.21
C ASN A 245 -1.05 -14.61 4.14
N ARG A 246 -0.27 -14.76 3.06
CA ARG A 246 -0.52 -15.74 1.99
C ARG A 246 0.30 -17.01 2.17
N LEU A 247 1.44 -16.94 2.85
CA LEU A 247 2.29 -18.10 3.14
C LEU A 247 1.84 -18.90 4.37
N VAL A 248 0.72 -18.58 5.01
CA VAL A 248 0.25 -19.35 6.17
C VAL A 248 0.03 -20.81 5.78
N GLY A 249 0.56 -21.72 6.59
CA GLY A 249 0.54 -23.16 6.33
C GLY A 249 1.61 -23.65 5.32
N LYS A 250 2.47 -22.75 4.83
CA LYS A 250 3.61 -23.07 3.96
C LYS A 250 4.94 -23.01 4.72
N PRO A 251 5.90 -23.91 4.46
CA PRO A 251 7.20 -23.92 5.15
C PRO A 251 7.99 -22.62 4.93
N GLN A 252 7.85 -21.99 3.77
CA GLN A 252 8.52 -20.74 3.43
C GLN A 252 8.13 -19.57 4.35
N LEU A 253 7.01 -19.66 5.08
CA LEU A 253 6.63 -18.64 6.06
C LEU A 253 7.63 -18.57 7.21
N ASP A 254 8.09 -19.72 7.72
CA ASP A 254 9.02 -19.75 8.85
C ASP A 254 10.39 -19.22 8.44
N GLU A 255 10.89 -19.65 7.28
CA GLU A 255 12.13 -19.11 6.69
C GLU A 255 12.05 -17.60 6.41
N LEU A 256 10.91 -17.11 5.90
CA LEU A 256 10.68 -15.68 5.71
C LEU A 256 10.63 -14.93 7.05
N ASN A 257 9.98 -15.50 8.07
CA ASN A 257 9.92 -14.91 9.41
C ASN A 257 11.32 -14.76 10.00
N GLU A 258 12.16 -15.80 9.91
CA GLU A 258 13.55 -15.77 10.33
C GLU A 258 14.34 -14.69 9.59
N LYS A 259 14.13 -14.57 8.27
CA LYS A 259 14.77 -13.54 7.46
C LYS A 259 14.36 -12.13 7.88
N ILE A 260 13.08 -11.90 8.16
CA ILE A 260 12.58 -10.60 8.64
C ILE A 260 13.20 -10.25 10.00
N VAL A 261 13.30 -11.22 10.91
CA VAL A 261 13.97 -11.03 12.23
C VAL A 261 15.45 -10.71 12.05
N GLN A 262 16.13 -11.40 11.13
CA GLN A 262 17.52 -11.10 10.81
C GLN A 262 17.66 -9.66 10.28
N TRP A 263 16.84 -9.27 9.29
CA TRP A 263 16.95 -7.94 8.69
C TRP A 263 16.59 -6.82 9.65
N SER A 264 15.67 -7.05 10.58
CA SER A 264 15.29 -6.05 11.57
C SER A 264 16.29 -5.94 12.73
N SER A 265 17.27 -6.85 12.84
CA SER A 265 18.17 -6.92 14.00
C SER A 265 18.92 -5.62 14.26
N LYS A 266 19.43 -4.95 13.21
CA LYS A 266 20.14 -3.68 13.34
C LYS A 266 19.22 -2.58 13.88
N VAL A 267 18.09 -2.34 13.20
CA VAL A 267 17.14 -1.28 13.60
C VAL A 267 16.56 -1.54 14.99
N MET A 268 16.24 -2.79 15.34
CA MET A 268 15.71 -3.13 16.65
C MET A 268 16.78 -3.09 17.75
N GLY A 269 18.05 -3.34 17.41
CA GLY A 269 19.17 -3.13 18.32
C GLY A 269 19.34 -1.65 18.71
N GLU A 270 19.11 -0.73 17.77
CA GLU A 270 19.17 0.72 18.03
C GLU A 270 17.90 1.27 18.69
N LEU A 271 16.71 0.81 18.29
CA LEU A 271 15.44 1.27 18.86
C LEU A 271 15.20 0.71 20.26
N THR A 272 15.62 -0.53 20.48
CA THR A 272 15.31 -1.36 21.65
C THR A 272 13.80 -1.53 21.91
N TYR A 273 13.44 -2.41 22.85
CA TYR A 273 12.05 -2.57 23.32
C TYR A 273 11.73 -1.78 24.58
N MET A 274 12.71 -1.07 25.15
CA MET A 274 12.54 -0.25 26.34
C MET A 274 12.71 1.22 25.92
N PRO A 275 11.60 1.96 25.72
CA PRO A 275 11.66 3.35 25.27
C PRO A 275 12.55 4.20 26.17
N THR A 276 13.38 5.05 25.57
CA THR A 276 14.24 5.99 26.29
C THR A 276 13.56 7.35 26.39
N GLU A 277 13.71 8.01 27.54
CA GLU A 277 13.18 9.36 27.73
C GLU A 277 13.82 10.36 26.76
N GLY A 278 13.01 11.24 26.16
CA GLY A 278 13.47 12.31 25.27
C GLY A 278 13.89 11.87 23.85
N GLU A 279 13.58 10.65 23.42
CA GLU A 279 13.90 10.21 22.06
C GLU A 279 13.10 10.99 20.98
N PRO A 280 13.66 11.14 19.76
CA PRO A 280 12.94 11.75 18.64
C PRO A 280 11.63 11.02 18.32
N PHE A 281 10.58 11.78 18.03
CA PHE A 281 9.25 11.25 17.66
C PHE A 281 9.32 10.20 16.54
N MET A 282 10.13 10.40 15.50
CA MET A 282 10.22 9.41 14.41
C MET A 282 10.85 8.08 14.85
N ARG A 283 11.68 8.07 15.90
CA ARG A 283 12.24 6.83 16.47
C ARG A 283 11.19 6.09 17.30
N SER A 284 10.46 6.80 18.16
CA SER A 284 9.36 6.19 18.91
C SER A 284 8.26 5.66 17.98
N TYR A 285 7.97 6.40 16.91
CA TYR A 285 7.00 6.00 15.91
C TYR A 285 7.48 4.81 15.06
N LEU A 286 8.77 4.72 14.74
CA LEU A 286 9.32 3.52 14.09
C LEU A 286 9.20 2.28 15.00
N ARG A 287 9.47 2.42 16.30
CA ARG A 287 9.25 1.33 17.27
C ARG A 287 7.77 0.94 17.33
N TRP A 288 6.86 1.91 17.33
CA TRP A 288 5.41 1.67 17.29
C TRP A 288 4.98 0.80 16.09
N GLN A 289 5.67 0.93 14.94
CA GLN A 289 5.42 0.13 13.73
C GLN A 289 6.08 -1.27 13.81
N LEU A 290 7.36 -1.34 14.21
CA LEU A 290 8.16 -2.58 14.16
C LEU A 290 7.90 -3.52 15.34
N ALA A 291 7.74 -3.01 16.57
CA ALA A 291 7.58 -3.85 17.75
C ALA A 291 6.37 -4.81 17.67
N PRO A 292 5.18 -4.39 17.17
CA PRO A 292 4.08 -5.33 16.93
C PRO A 292 4.49 -6.50 16.03
N VAL A 293 5.24 -6.24 14.95
CA VAL A 293 5.70 -7.27 14.02
C VAL A 293 6.66 -8.22 14.72
N MET A 294 7.68 -7.68 15.40
CA MET A 294 8.68 -8.51 16.09
C MET A 294 8.07 -9.40 17.16
N CYS A 295 7.12 -8.88 17.91
CA CYS A 295 6.41 -9.65 18.91
C CYS A 295 5.52 -10.73 18.27
N ASN A 296 4.84 -10.43 17.16
CA ASN A 296 4.07 -11.43 16.39
C ASN A 296 4.97 -12.54 15.83
N LEU A 297 6.24 -12.24 15.53
CA LEU A 297 7.27 -13.20 15.12
C LEU A 297 7.90 -13.96 16.30
N ASN A 298 7.38 -13.80 17.51
CA ASN A 298 7.87 -14.45 18.74
C ASN A 298 9.33 -14.11 19.08
N VAL A 299 9.84 -12.94 18.68
CA VAL A 299 11.17 -12.46 19.09
C VAL A 299 11.22 -12.37 20.63
N PRO A 300 12.09 -13.15 21.32
CA PRO A 300 12.07 -13.24 22.78
C PRO A 300 12.27 -11.89 23.47
N ALA A 301 13.15 -11.04 22.95
CA ALA A 301 13.39 -9.69 23.48
C ALA A 301 12.14 -8.80 23.41
N CYS A 302 11.34 -8.91 22.35
CA CYS A 302 10.08 -8.17 22.23
C CYS A 302 9.06 -8.65 23.27
N ARG A 303 8.88 -9.97 23.39
CA ARG A 303 7.95 -10.57 24.36
C ARG A 303 8.34 -10.24 25.80
N ALA A 304 9.63 -10.32 26.12
CA ALA A 304 10.16 -9.96 27.43
C ALA A 304 9.95 -8.47 27.75
N GLY A 305 10.26 -7.57 26.80
CA GLY A 305 10.03 -6.13 26.95
C GLY A 305 8.55 -5.79 27.14
N ALA A 306 7.67 -6.37 26.31
CA ALA A 306 6.22 -6.16 26.43
C ALA A 306 5.70 -6.59 27.80
N ARG A 307 6.12 -7.77 28.27
CA ARG A 307 5.73 -8.30 29.58
C ARG A 307 6.25 -7.42 30.71
N ALA A 308 7.51 -7.01 30.67
CA ALA A 308 8.10 -6.16 31.70
C ALA A 308 7.34 -4.83 31.83
N ILE A 309 7.07 -4.15 30.71
CA ILE A 309 6.35 -2.87 30.69
C ILE A 309 4.89 -3.05 31.14
N PHE A 310 4.23 -4.13 30.74
CA PHE A 310 2.85 -4.39 31.17
C PHE A 310 2.74 -4.72 32.66
N GLU A 311 3.69 -5.49 33.21
CA GLU A 311 3.73 -5.78 34.65
C GLU A 311 4.02 -4.54 35.47
N ASP A 312 4.85 -3.62 34.96
CA ASP A 312 5.09 -2.33 35.61
C ASP A 312 3.80 -1.49 35.74
N LEU A 313 2.98 -1.47 34.68
CA LEU A 313 1.64 -0.91 34.73
C LEU A 313 0.74 -1.64 35.75
N ARG A 314 0.71 -2.97 35.72
CA ARG A 314 -0.24 -3.75 36.52
C ARG A 314 0.06 -3.72 38.01
N VAL A 315 1.34 -3.75 38.38
CA VAL A 315 1.81 -3.88 39.78
C VAL A 315 2.05 -2.52 40.41
N PHE A 316 2.71 -1.60 39.68
CA PHE A 316 3.15 -0.31 40.22
C PHE A 316 2.31 0.87 39.73
N GLY A 317 1.46 0.67 38.70
CA GLY A 317 0.64 1.74 38.14
C GLY A 317 1.41 2.70 37.24
N HIS A 318 2.63 2.34 36.82
CA HIS A 318 3.40 3.14 35.88
C HIS A 318 2.81 3.03 34.48
N GLU A 319 2.40 4.17 33.92
CA GLU A 319 1.71 4.21 32.65
C GLU A 319 2.59 3.77 31.48
N VAL A 320 2.04 2.91 30.61
CA VAL A 320 2.74 2.48 29.39
C VAL A 320 2.91 3.69 28.48
N PRO A 321 4.15 3.95 27.97
CA PRO A 321 4.40 5.02 27.01
C PRO A 321 3.43 4.94 25.82
N VAL A 322 2.89 6.08 25.39
CA VAL A 322 1.81 6.14 24.38
C VAL A 322 2.18 5.37 23.11
N ASP A 323 3.41 5.54 22.63
CA ASP A 323 3.94 4.88 21.42
C ASP A 323 4.29 3.40 21.63
N SER A 324 4.02 2.84 22.82
CA SER A 324 4.22 1.42 23.12
C SER A 324 2.94 0.65 23.44
N ARG A 325 1.81 1.33 23.63
CA ARG A 325 0.56 0.71 24.07
C ARG A 325 0.04 -0.36 23.11
N ASN A 326 0.15 -0.14 21.79
CA ASN A 326 -0.35 -1.07 20.77
C ASN A 326 0.31 -2.46 20.87
N TRP A 327 1.62 -2.51 21.06
CA TRP A 327 2.35 -3.78 21.15
C TRP A 327 2.42 -4.31 22.59
N VAL A 328 2.55 -3.47 23.60
CA VAL A 328 2.56 -3.91 25.01
C VAL A 328 1.23 -4.56 25.39
N TYR A 329 0.10 -3.88 25.17
CA TYR A 329 -1.22 -4.41 25.56
C TYR A 329 -1.58 -5.67 24.77
N CYS A 330 -1.38 -5.68 23.45
CA CYS A 330 -1.71 -6.83 22.61
C CYS A 330 -0.89 -8.08 23.01
N ASN A 331 0.39 -7.93 23.36
CA ASN A 331 1.21 -9.07 23.76
C ASN A 331 0.91 -9.56 25.17
N ALA A 332 0.59 -8.66 26.10
CA ALA A 332 0.10 -9.06 27.42
C ALA A 332 -1.17 -9.93 27.32
N LEU A 333 -2.07 -9.60 26.39
CA LEU A 333 -3.27 -10.39 26.13
C LEU A 333 -2.98 -11.72 25.43
N ARG A 334 -1.99 -11.75 24.54
CA ARG A 334 -1.64 -12.95 23.80
C ARG A 334 -1.02 -14.04 24.70
N ASP A 335 -0.14 -13.60 25.60
CA ASP A 335 0.60 -14.49 26.52
C ASP A 335 -0.12 -14.67 27.87
N GLY A 336 -1.17 -13.88 28.12
CA GLY A 336 -1.98 -13.90 29.34
C GLY A 336 -3.26 -14.71 29.22
N GLY A 337 -4.13 -14.56 30.23
CA GLY A 337 -5.44 -15.19 30.30
C GLY A 337 -6.53 -14.21 30.72
N ALA A 338 -7.52 -14.73 31.47
CA ALA A 338 -8.64 -13.91 31.95
C ALA A 338 -8.19 -12.71 32.82
N GLN A 339 -7.07 -12.83 33.54
CA GLN A 339 -6.58 -11.77 34.42
C GLN A 339 -6.14 -10.52 33.63
N GLU A 340 -5.28 -10.70 32.64
CA GLU A 340 -4.76 -9.62 31.78
C GLU A 340 -5.90 -9.00 30.96
N PHE A 341 -6.79 -9.83 30.43
CA PHE A 341 -7.98 -9.36 29.73
C PHE A 341 -8.87 -8.51 30.64
N ASN A 342 -9.23 -9.00 31.82
CA ASN A 342 -10.10 -8.27 32.73
C ASN A 342 -9.48 -6.95 33.19
N PHE A 343 -8.15 -6.91 33.39
CA PHE A 343 -7.44 -5.68 33.71
C PHE A 343 -7.60 -4.62 32.62
N LEU A 344 -7.25 -4.96 31.37
CA LEU A 344 -7.36 -4.03 30.23
C LEU A 344 -8.82 -3.71 29.88
N TYR A 345 -9.74 -4.65 30.05
CA TYR A 345 -11.16 -4.45 29.80
C TYR A 345 -11.81 -3.53 30.82
N ASN A 346 -11.45 -3.65 32.11
CA ASN A 346 -11.89 -2.72 33.15
C ASN A 346 -11.30 -1.33 32.94
N ARG A 347 -10.04 -1.25 32.48
CA ARG A 347 -9.42 0.01 32.08
C ARG A 347 -10.19 0.64 30.91
N PHE A 348 -10.55 -0.13 29.88
CA PHE A 348 -11.39 0.36 28.78
C PHE A 348 -12.73 0.93 29.28
N LYS A 349 -13.45 0.21 30.14
CA LYS A 349 -14.74 0.67 30.66
C LYS A 349 -14.63 1.97 31.46
N SER A 350 -13.58 2.11 32.29
CA SER A 350 -13.42 3.24 33.22
C SER A 350 -12.72 4.46 32.65
N HIS A 351 -11.96 4.33 31.55
CA HIS A 351 -11.15 5.43 31.05
C HIS A 351 -12.00 6.57 30.41
N ASN A 352 -11.57 7.82 30.59
CA ASN A 352 -12.28 9.00 30.06
C ASN A 352 -11.66 9.59 28.78
N VAL A 353 -10.44 9.18 28.40
CA VAL A 353 -9.81 9.58 27.14
C VAL A 353 -10.25 8.65 26.01
N TYR A 354 -10.91 9.20 24.99
CA TYR A 354 -11.41 8.41 23.87
C TYR A 354 -10.29 7.74 23.05
N THR A 355 -9.15 8.41 22.85
CA THR A 355 -8.03 7.84 22.10
C THR A 355 -7.45 6.59 22.76
N GLU A 356 -7.35 6.56 24.09
CA GLU A 356 -6.92 5.37 24.83
C GLU A 356 -7.97 4.24 24.73
N LYS A 357 -9.27 4.58 24.77
CA LYS A 357 -10.34 3.59 24.56
C LYS A 357 -10.23 2.90 23.21
N ILE A 358 -9.91 3.65 22.16
CA ILE A 358 -9.68 3.07 20.82
C ILE A 358 -8.45 2.15 20.80
N VAL A 359 -7.33 2.55 21.41
CA VAL A 359 -6.14 1.69 21.51
C VAL A 359 -6.45 0.39 22.27
N LEU A 360 -7.25 0.45 23.33
CA LEU A 360 -7.68 -0.75 24.06
C LEU A 360 -8.58 -1.64 23.20
N LEU A 361 -9.54 -1.09 22.45
CA LEU A 361 -10.36 -1.87 21.52
C LEU A 361 -9.54 -2.48 20.36
N GLN A 362 -8.48 -1.79 19.93
CA GLN A 362 -7.51 -2.29 18.94
C GLN A 362 -6.56 -3.37 19.48
N THR A 363 -6.61 -3.68 20.78
CA THR A 363 -5.71 -4.67 21.40
C THR A 363 -6.45 -5.79 22.14
N LEU A 364 -7.65 -5.55 22.69
CA LEU A 364 -8.45 -6.54 23.44
C LEU A 364 -8.69 -7.85 22.68
N GLY A 365 -8.83 -7.79 21.36
CA GLY A 365 -8.98 -8.96 20.49
C GLY A 365 -7.70 -9.80 20.30
N CYS A 366 -6.56 -9.37 20.84
CA CYS A 366 -5.33 -10.18 20.85
C CYS A 366 -5.36 -11.33 21.87
N THR A 367 -6.36 -11.35 22.77
CA THR A 367 -6.53 -12.42 23.75
C THR A 367 -6.62 -13.79 23.08
N SER A 368 -5.93 -14.77 23.65
CA SER A 368 -6.06 -16.18 23.30
C SER A 368 -7.08 -16.91 24.18
N HIS A 369 -7.60 -16.25 25.22
CA HIS A 369 -8.55 -16.82 26.17
C HIS A 369 -9.98 -16.80 25.61
N VAL A 370 -10.52 -17.98 25.33
CA VAL A 370 -11.81 -18.17 24.61
C VAL A 370 -12.99 -17.48 25.30
N GLU A 371 -13.13 -17.61 26.62
CA GLU A 371 -14.25 -16.99 27.34
C GLU A 371 -14.17 -15.46 27.33
N SER A 372 -12.94 -14.92 27.39
CA SER A 372 -12.70 -13.48 27.31
C SER A 372 -13.01 -12.93 25.92
N LEU A 373 -12.63 -13.66 24.87
CA LEU A 373 -13.00 -13.33 23.50
C LEU A 373 -14.53 -13.36 23.32
N ASN A 374 -15.22 -14.38 23.83
CA ASN A 374 -16.68 -14.47 23.80
C ASN A 374 -17.37 -13.33 24.56
N THR A 375 -16.80 -12.90 25.68
CA THR A 375 -17.27 -11.73 26.43
C THR A 375 -17.18 -10.47 25.57
N LEU A 376 -16.03 -10.23 24.94
CA LEU A 376 -15.83 -9.11 24.02
C LEU A 376 -16.82 -9.15 22.85
N LEU A 377 -16.98 -10.30 22.19
CA LEU A 377 -17.91 -10.44 21.06
C LEU A 377 -19.36 -10.17 21.47
N THR A 378 -19.77 -10.68 22.63
CA THR A 378 -21.12 -10.48 23.17
C THR A 378 -21.38 -9.01 23.50
N ASP A 379 -20.40 -8.32 24.09
CA ASP A 379 -20.52 -6.90 24.39
C ASP A 379 -20.49 -6.01 23.12
N ILE A 380 -19.99 -6.52 21.98
CA ILE A 380 -20.12 -5.85 20.67
C ILE A 380 -21.52 -6.03 20.09
N VAL A 381 -22.06 -7.26 20.10
CA VAL A 381 -23.27 -7.58 19.31
C VAL A 381 -24.58 -7.45 20.06
N THR A 382 -24.54 -7.36 21.39
CA THR A 382 -25.75 -7.18 22.20
C THR A 382 -26.05 -5.69 22.42
N PRO A 383 -27.33 -5.29 22.50
CA PRO A 383 -27.69 -3.92 22.88
C PRO A 383 -27.24 -3.60 24.31
N ASN A 384 -26.18 -2.81 24.45
CA ASN A 384 -25.64 -2.34 25.72
C ASN A 384 -24.99 -0.94 25.55
N GLN A 385 -24.36 -0.41 26.60
CA GLN A 385 -23.66 0.88 26.60
C GLN A 385 -22.14 0.77 26.84
N ILE A 386 -21.59 -0.45 26.72
CA ILE A 386 -20.20 -0.76 27.02
C ILE A 386 -19.30 -0.34 25.85
N ILE A 387 -19.59 -0.84 24.65
CA ILE A 387 -18.91 -0.46 23.41
C ILE A 387 -19.91 0.35 22.59
N ARG A 388 -19.46 1.48 22.03
CA ARG A 388 -20.33 2.33 21.21
C ARG A 388 -20.46 1.73 19.81
N PRO A 389 -21.62 1.83 19.14
CA PRO A 389 -21.80 1.29 17.78
C PRO A 389 -20.77 1.76 16.76
N GLN A 390 -20.29 3.00 16.87
CA GLN A 390 -19.23 3.55 16.01
C GLN A 390 -17.88 2.82 16.13
N ASP A 391 -17.65 2.11 17.25
CA ASP A 391 -16.39 1.43 17.56
C ASP A 391 -16.47 -0.09 17.35
N TYR A 392 -17.65 -0.65 17.00
CA TYR A 392 -17.85 -2.09 16.77
C TYR A 392 -16.92 -2.65 15.71
N THR A 393 -16.77 -1.93 14.60
CA THR A 393 -15.87 -2.30 13.49
C THR A 393 -14.43 -2.49 13.97
N THR A 394 -13.93 -1.58 14.81
CA THR A 394 -12.58 -1.65 15.37
C THR A 394 -12.41 -2.84 16.31
N ALA A 395 -13.34 -3.01 17.25
CA ALA A 395 -13.29 -4.08 18.24
C ALA A 395 -13.43 -5.47 17.60
N PHE A 396 -14.39 -5.61 16.68
CA PHE A 396 -14.69 -6.88 16.01
C PHE A 396 -13.59 -7.28 15.01
N ASN A 397 -13.04 -6.32 14.25
CA ASN A 397 -11.89 -6.62 13.39
C ASN A 397 -10.72 -7.15 14.22
N THR A 398 -10.41 -6.52 15.36
CA THR A 398 -9.34 -6.97 16.26
C THR A 398 -9.66 -8.33 16.88
N ALA A 399 -10.91 -8.59 17.24
CA ALA A 399 -11.34 -9.91 17.72
C ALA A 399 -11.07 -11.01 16.69
N VAL A 400 -11.20 -10.71 15.40
CA VAL A 400 -10.90 -11.64 14.29
C VAL A 400 -9.38 -11.71 14.00
N SER A 401 -8.67 -10.58 14.02
CA SER A 401 -7.33 -10.46 13.46
C SER A 401 -6.18 -10.40 14.47
N GLY A 402 -6.47 -10.14 15.76
CA GLY A 402 -5.47 -9.94 16.80
C GLY A 402 -4.71 -11.20 17.19
N ASN A 403 -5.30 -12.37 16.94
CA ASN A 403 -4.68 -13.69 17.10
C ASN A 403 -5.17 -14.62 15.98
N GLU A 404 -4.28 -15.43 15.41
CA GLU A 404 -4.61 -16.29 14.27
C GLU A 404 -5.73 -17.30 14.61
N VAL A 405 -5.68 -17.87 15.81
CA VAL A 405 -6.68 -18.84 16.30
C VAL A 405 -8.07 -18.21 16.39
N ASN A 406 -8.15 -16.89 16.59
CA ASN A 406 -9.44 -16.22 16.80
C ASN A 406 -10.30 -16.21 15.53
N THR A 407 -9.73 -16.24 14.33
CA THR A 407 -10.51 -16.28 13.08
C THR A 407 -11.58 -17.36 13.11
N ARG A 408 -11.19 -18.58 13.51
CA ARG A 408 -12.11 -19.72 13.58
C ARG A 408 -13.09 -19.59 14.76
N LEU A 409 -12.64 -19.10 15.91
CA LEU A 409 -13.50 -18.88 17.08
C LEU A 409 -14.59 -17.84 16.80
N VAL A 410 -14.23 -16.73 16.17
CA VAL A 410 -15.19 -15.66 15.81
C VAL A 410 -16.14 -16.16 14.72
N TRP A 411 -15.69 -16.92 13.73
CA TRP A 411 -16.60 -17.53 12.77
C TRP A 411 -17.62 -18.42 13.49
N ASN A 412 -17.19 -19.35 14.34
CA ASN A 412 -18.10 -20.19 15.11
C ASN A 412 -19.11 -19.36 15.93
N TYR A 413 -18.65 -18.25 16.54
CA TYR A 413 -19.51 -17.30 17.23
C TYR A 413 -20.57 -16.67 16.31
N ILE A 414 -20.19 -16.26 15.09
CA ILE A 414 -21.12 -15.71 14.09
C ILE A 414 -22.19 -16.75 13.73
N GLN A 415 -21.80 -17.99 13.49
CA GLN A 415 -22.75 -19.06 13.15
C GLN A 415 -23.76 -19.31 14.29
N ALA A 416 -23.30 -19.27 15.54
CA ALA A 416 -24.16 -19.45 16.70
C ALA A 416 -25.06 -18.24 17.00
N ASN A 417 -24.64 -17.02 16.63
CA ASN A 417 -25.29 -15.76 17.01
C ASN A 417 -25.68 -14.89 15.79
N LEU A 418 -26.02 -15.51 14.67
CA LEU A 418 -26.16 -14.86 13.37
C LEU A 418 -27.01 -13.58 13.40
N GLN A 419 -28.19 -13.64 14.01
CA GLN A 419 -29.11 -12.51 14.06
C GLN A 419 -28.56 -11.34 14.90
N LEU A 420 -27.89 -11.63 16.03
CA LEU A 420 -27.28 -10.60 16.87
C LEU A 420 -26.16 -9.89 16.12
N VAL A 421 -25.29 -10.66 15.45
CA VAL A 421 -24.20 -10.10 14.64
C VAL A 421 -24.77 -9.24 13.51
N PHE A 422 -25.74 -9.75 12.75
CA PHE A 422 -26.30 -9.02 11.60
C PHE A 422 -27.04 -7.75 12.03
N ASN A 423 -27.69 -7.74 13.20
CA ASN A 423 -28.34 -6.55 13.73
C ASN A 423 -27.36 -5.50 14.27
N ALA A 424 -26.18 -5.92 14.73
CA ALA A 424 -25.19 -5.02 15.31
C ALA A 424 -24.47 -4.15 14.25
N PHE A 425 -24.38 -4.63 13.00
CA PHE A 425 -23.68 -3.93 11.91
C PHE A 425 -24.65 -3.39 10.86
N ALA A 426 -24.30 -2.27 10.25
CA ALA A 426 -25.09 -1.69 9.14
C ALA A 426 -25.17 -2.59 7.91
N SER A 427 -24.20 -3.51 7.73
CA SER A 427 -24.22 -4.54 6.71
C SER A 427 -23.63 -5.84 7.26
N PRO A 428 -24.26 -7.00 7.01
CA PRO A 428 -23.70 -8.30 7.37
C PRO A 428 -22.39 -8.60 6.64
N ARG A 429 -22.08 -7.88 5.55
CA ARG A 429 -20.82 -8.00 4.84
C ARG A 429 -19.63 -7.65 5.72
N THR A 430 -19.70 -6.61 6.56
CA THR A 430 -18.56 -6.15 7.36
C THR A 430 -17.93 -7.26 8.23
N PRO A 431 -18.67 -7.92 9.14
CA PRO A 431 -18.10 -8.99 9.96
C PRO A 431 -17.67 -10.21 9.12
N LEU A 432 -18.39 -10.52 8.04
CA LEU A 432 -18.12 -11.67 7.18
C LEU A 432 -16.89 -11.49 6.27
N SER A 433 -16.66 -10.28 5.76
CA SER A 433 -15.45 -9.95 5.00
C SER A 433 -14.18 -10.05 5.86
N TYR A 434 -14.27 -9.78 7.17
CA TYR A 434 -13.14 -9.99 8.09
C TYR A 434 -12.77 -11.46 8.22
N ILE A 435 -13.77 -12.35 8.30
CA ILE A 435 -13.54 -13.80 8.28
C ILE A 435 -12.95 -14.23 6.95
N ALA A 436 -13.60 -13.87 5.83
CA ALA A 436 -13.18 -14.26 4.49
C ALA A 436 -11.71 -13.89 4.22
N ALA A 437 -11.31 -12.64 4.53
CA ALA A 437 -9.92 -12.18 4.34
C ALA A 437 -8.89 -12.90 5.24
N ARG A 438 -9.35 -13.64 6.25
CA ARG A 438 -8.51 -14.36 7.21
C ARG A 438 -8.49 -15.88 7.04
N LEU A 439 -9.21 -16.44 6.07
CA LEU A 439 -9.10 -17.86 5.74
C LEU A 439 -7.73 -18.15 5.12
N ARG A 440 -7.15 -19.30 5.45
CA ARG A 440 -5.75 -19.64 5.14
C ARG A 440 -5.60 -20.87 4.26
N THR A 441 -6.57 -21.76 4.33
CA THR A 441 -6.55 -23.01 3.56
C THR A 441 -7.68 -23.04 2.54
N VAL A 442 -7.50 -23.84 1.48
CA VAL A 442 -8.55 -24.06 0.48
C VAL A 442 -9.78 -24.67 1.15
N GLU A 443 -9.56 -25.58 2.09
CA GLU A 443 -10.60 -26.27 2.87
C GLU A 443 -11.44 -25.28 3.67
N GLU A 444 -10.81 -24.34 4.37
CA GLU A 444 -11.49 -23.26 5.10
C GLU A 444 -12.36 -22.39 4.18
N VAL A 445 -11.84 -22.03 3.00
CA VAL A 445 -12.60 -21.21 2.04
C VAL A 445 -13.78 -21.99 1.46
N VAL A 446 -13.59 -23.25 1.13
CA VAL A 446 -14.67 -24.12 0.61
C VAL A 446 -15.74 -24.35 1.67
N GLU A 447 -15.36 -24.55 2.93
CA GLU A 447 -16.29 -24.65 4.05
C GLU A 447 -17.12 -23.36 4.19
N TYR A 448 -16.46 -22.20 4.09
CA TYR A 448 -17.10 -20.89 4.17
C TYR A 448 -18.11 -20.67 3.03
N GLN A 449 -17.70 -20.98 1.80
CA GLN A 449 -18.55 -20.91 0.62
C GLN A 449 -19.73 -21.87 0.69
N THR A 450 -19.52 -23.07 1.22
CA THR A 450 -20.59 -24.07 1.41
C THR A 450 -21.63 -23.55 2.39
N TRP A 451 -21.19 -22.96 3.51
CA TRP A 451 -22.08 -22.33 4.48
C TRP A 451 -22.87 -21.15 3.87
N LEU A 452 -22.19 -20.27 3.13
CA LEU A 452 -22.83 -19.16 2.41
C LEU A 452 -23.87 -19.63 1.38
N ASN A 453 -23.65 -20.78 0.74
CA ASN A 453 -24.51 -21.35 -0.28
C ASN A 453 -25.80 -21.99 0.26
N THR A 454 -25.94 -22.13 1.58
CA THR A 454 -27.17 -22.67 2.15
C THR A 454 -28.34 -21.69 1.94
N THR A 455 -29.53 -22.21 1.63
CA THR A 455 -30.72 -21.39 1.36
C THR A 455 -31.05 -20.42 2.49
N ALA A 456 -30.86 -20.85 3.74
CA ALA A 456 -31.09 -20.02 4.92
C ALA A 456 -30.15 -18.80 4.96
N ILE A 457 -28.86 -19.01 4.69
CA ILE A 457 -27.86 -17.93 4.72
C ILE A 457 -28.00 -17.01 3.51
N GLN A 458 -28.25 -17.54 2.31
CA GLN A 458 -28.52 -16.70 1.14
C GLN A 458 -29.72 -15.78 1.37
N SER A 459 -30.80 -16.31 1.97
CA SER A 459 -31.98 -15.52 2.33
C SER A 459 -31.66 -14.43 3.34
N ALA A 460 -30.85 -14.73 4.36
CA ALA A 460 -30.45 -13.76 5.38
C ALA A 460 -29.52 -12.66 4.85
N LEU A 461 -28.66 -12.97 3.87
CA LEU A 461 -27.72 -12.02 3.29
C LEU A 461 -28.35 -11.10 2.22
N GLY A 462 -29.37 -11.61 1.51
CA GLY A 462 -30.06 -10.88 0.45
C GLY A 462 -29.08 -10.31 -0.59
N THR A 463 -29.15 -9.00 -0.81
CA THR A 463 -28.29 -8.30 -1.79
C THR A 463 -26.80 -8.31 -1.45
N ASN A 464 -26.42 -8.62 -0.21
CA ASN A 464 -25.00 -8.68 0.20
C ASN A 464 -24.32 -9.99 -0.24
N TYR A 465 -25.09 -11.03 -0.59
CA TYR A 465 -24.56 -12.37 -0.85
C TYR A 465 -23.43 -12.38 -1.89
N ASN A 466 -23.67 -11.80 -3.08
CA ASN A 466 -22.69 -11.82 -4.17
C ASN A 466 -21.36 -11.14 -3.78
N ALA A 467 -21.44 -10.04 -3.02
CA ALA A 467 -20.26 -9.31 -2.57
C ALA A 467 -19.46 -10.13 -1.54
N ILE A 468 -20.13 -10.76 -0.57
CA ILE A 468 -19.51 -11.61 0.45
C ILE A 468 -18.90 -12.87 -0.16
N TYR A 469 -19.62 -13.51 -1.08
CA TYR A 469 -19.12 -14.66 -1.82
C TYR A 469 -17.88 -14.26 -2.65
N GLY A 470 -17.93 -13.12 -3.33
CA GLY A 470 -16.79 -12.55 -4.06
C GLY A 470 -15.56 -12.32 -3.19
N ASP A 471 -15.72 -11.83 -1.95
CA ASP A 471 -14.62 -11.66 -0.99
C ASP A 471 -13.93 -13.03 -0.68
N SER A 472 -14.71 -14.11 -0.60
CA SER A 472 -14.16 -15.46 -0.41
C SER A 472 -13.44 -15.99 -1.65
N VAL A 473 -13.94 -15.69 -2.85
CA VAL A 473 -13.29 -16.06 -4.13
C VAL A 473 -11.95 -15.35 -4.28
N ALA A 474 -11.87 -14.07 -3.90
CA ALA A 474 -10.60 -13.34 -3.89
C ALA A 474 -9.57 -13.99 -2.96
N THR A 475 -10.01 -14.50 -1.80
CA THR A 475 -9.15 -15.23 -0.86
C THR A 475 -8.71 -16.57 -1.44
N TYR A 476 -9.63 -17.34 -2.02
CA TYR A 476 -9.32 -18.59 -2.71
C TYR A 476 -8.24 -18.40 -3.79
N ASN A 477 -8.42 -17.43 -4.67
CA ASN A 477 -7.47 -17.13 -5.74
C ASN A 477 -6.12 -16.68 -5.18
N SER A 478 -6.13 -15.92 -4.07
CA SER A 478 -4.89 -15.51 -3.41
C SER A 478 -4.11 -16.68 -2.81
N ILE A 479 -4.77 -17.75 -2.38
CA ILE A 479 -4.12 -18.98 -1.89
C ILE A 479 -3.50 -19.74 -3.06
N LEU A 480 -4.24 -19.90 -4.16
CA LEU A 480 -3.72 -20.56 -5.37
C LEU A 480 -2.53 -19.83 -5.98
N TRP A 481 -2.56 -18.49 -5.97
CA TRP A 481 -1.47 -17.64 -6.45
C TRP A 481 -0.13 -17.95 -5.78
N VAL A 482 -0.10 -18.38 -4.50
CA VAL A 482 1.15 -18.67 -3.78
C VAL A 482 2.00 -19.73 -4.47
N SER A 483 1.36 -20.73 -5.06
CA SER A 483 2.08 -21.78 -5.80
C SER A 483 2.92 -21.24 -6.95
N THR A 484 2.54 -20.08 -7.52
CA THR A 484 3.25 -19.46 -8.65
C THR A 484 4.57 -18.79 -8.25
N ILE A 485 4.76 -18.52 -6.95
CA ILE A 485 5.95 -17.82 -6.43
C ILE A 485 6.85 -18.71 -5.58
N GLU A 486 6.36 -19.89 -5.19
CA GLU A 486 6.95 -20.77 -4.17
C GLU A 486 8.41 -21.12 -4.50
N ASP A 487 8.70 -21.49 -5.74
CA ASP A 487 10.05 -21.84 -6.19
C ASP A 487 11.02 -20.64 -6.11
N SER A 488 10.59 -19.48 -6.61
CA SER A 488 11.43 -18.27 -6.62
C SER A 488 11.70 -17.75 -5.20
N LEU A 489 10.73 -17.89 -4.30
CA LEU A 489 10.87 -17.54 -2.89
C LEU A 489 11.85 -18.49 -2.20
N SER A 490 11.66 -19.80 -2.37
CA SER A 490 12.50 -20.84 -1.77
C SER A 490 13.96 -20.74 -2.24
N THR A 491 14.16 -20.42 -3.52
CA THR A 491 15.49 -20.21 -4.11
C THR A 491 16.28 -19.13 -3.36
N TYR A 492 15.63 -18.01 -3.05
CA TYR A 492 16.28 -16.94 -2.29
C TYR A 492 16.47 -17.29 -0.81
N LEU A 493 15.46 -17.86 -0.17
CA LEU A 493 15.53 -18.19 1.25
C LEU A 493 16.63 -19.23 1.55
N THR A 494 16.87 -20.15 0.61
CA THR A 494 17.93 -21.18 0.73
C THR A 494 19.32 -20.65 0.38
N ASN A 495 19.46 -19.94 -0.76
CA ASN A 495 20.78 -19.56 -1.28
C ASN A 495 21.25 -18.18 -0.77
N GLY A 496 20.33 -17.38 -0.23
CA GLY A 496 20.60 -16.03 0.20
C GLY A 496 20.77 -15.06 -0.97
N ASN A 497 21.67 -14.10 -0.80
CA ASN A 497 21.90 -13.02 -1.75
C ASN A 497 22.62 -13.51 -3.01
N ASP A 498 22.14 -13.11 -4.17
CA ASP A 498 22.86 -13.32 -5.43
C ASP A 498 24.17 -12.52 -5.39
N VAL A 499 25.24 -13.09 -5.97
CA VAL A 499 26.49 -12.36 -6.22
C VAL A 499 26.18 -11.27 -7.25
N ILE A 500 26.45 -10.02 -6.88
CA ILE A 500 26.23 -8.89 -7.77
C ILE A 500 27.53 -8.58 -8.48
N GLU A 501 27.58 -8.88 -9.78
CA GLU A 501 28.73 -8.56 -10.62
C GLU A 501 28.71 -7.06 -10.99
N PRO A 502 29.74 -6.28 -10.62
CA PRO A 502 29.78 -4.84 -10.83
C PRO A 502 30.19 -4.42 -12.25
N SER A 503 30.38 -5.37 -13.17
CA SER A 503 30.77 -5.05 -14.55
C SER A 503 30.12 -5.98 -15.55
N THR A 504 29.59 -5.42 -16.63
CA THR A 504 29.49 -6.18 -17.88
C THR A 504 30.90 -6.51 -18.34
N SER A 505 31.23 -7.79 -18.51
CA SER A 505 32.44 -8.16 -19.23
C SER A 505 32.43 -7.43 -20.57
N THR A 506 33.49 -6.69 -20.87
CA THR A 506 33.66 -5.99 -22.16
C THR A 506 33.49 -6.97 -23.30
N THR A 507 32.33 -6.99 -23.94
CA THR A 507 32.17 -7.71 -25.20
C THR A 507 32.94 -6.92 -26.24
N SER A 508 34.04 -7.50 -26.70
CA SER A 508 34.85 -6.99 -27.80
C SER A 508 33.98 -6.68 -29.00
N THR A 509 34.10 -5.45 -29.49
CA THR A 509 33.45 -4.94 -30.69
C THR A 509 33.92 -5.74 -31.91
N THR A 510 33.06 -6.56 -32.53
CA THR A 510 33.18 -6.88 -33.96
C THR A 510 31.86 -7.37 -34.56
N ALA A 511 31.01 -6.44 -34.99
CA ALA A 511 30.22 -6.56 -36.21
C ALA A 511 29.52 -5.23 -36.49
N ALA A 512 29.65 -4.74 -37.72
CA ALA A 512 28.89 -3.59 -38.20
C ALA A 512 27.37 -3.93 -38.17
N PRO A 513 26.49 -2.94 -37.91
CA PRO A 513 25.05 -3.18 -37.92
C PRO A 513 24.59 -3.62 -39.31
N THR A 514 24.02 -4.82 -39.41
CA THR A 514 23.23 -5.23 -40.56
C THR A 514 21.86 -4.57 -40.47
N THR A 515 21.57 -3.70 -41.44
CA THR A 515 20.21 -3.20 -41.67
C THR A 515 19.31 -4.39 -41.99
N VAL A 516 18.46 -4.79 -41.05
CA VAL A 516 17.36 -5.72 -41.32
C VAL A 516 16.17 -4.89 -41.77
N THR A 517 15.73 -5.09 -43.01
CA THR A 517 14.51 -4.49 -43.54
C THR A 517 13.33 -4.94 -42.68
N GLN A 518 12.61 -3.97 -42.12
CA GLN A 518 11.41 -4.22 -41.32
C GLN A 518 10.39 -4.98 -42.19
N PRO A 519 9.78 -6.08 -41.71
CA PRO A 519 8.73 -6.76 -42.46
C PRO A 519 7.54 -5.81 -42.65
N THR A 520 6.98 -5.78 -43.86
CA THR A 520 5.82 -4.97 -44.21
C THR A 520 4.66 -5.32 -43.28
N ILE A 521 4.22 -4.36 -42.48
CA ILE A 521 3.03 -4.48 -41.64
C ILE A 521 1.82 -4.43 -42.58
N THR A 522 1.16 -5.57 -42.78
CA THR A 522 -0.18 -5.63 -43.37
C THR A 522 -1.20 -5.27 -42.30
N GLU A 523 -2.02 -4.27 -42.59
CA GLU A 523 -3.13 -3.85 -41.74
C GLU A 523 -4.11 -5.03 -41.53
N PRO A 524 -4.53 -5.35 -40.29
CA PRO A 524 -5.52 -6.39 -40.07
C PRO A 524 -6.87 -5.93 -40.63
N SER A 525 -7.50 -6.76 -41.47
CA SER A 525 -8.86 -6.51 -41.94
C SER A 525 -9.82 -6.60 -40.76
N THR A 526 -10.43 -5.46 -40.40
CA THR A 526 -11.50 -5.36 -39.40
C THR A 526 -12.68 -6.24 -39.83
N PRO A 527 -13.11 -7.24 -39.04
CA PRO A 527 -14.38 -7.89 -39.29
C PRO A 527 -15.50 -6.89 -39.04
N THR A 528 -16.47 -6.83 -39.96
CA THR A 528 -17.70 -6.06 -39.79
C THR A 528 -18.46 -6.57 -38.57
N LEU A 529 -18.59 -5.72 -37.55
CA LEU A 529 -19.45 -5.96 -36.40
C LEU A 529 -20.93 -5.85 -36.82
N PRO A 530 -21.84 -6.66 -36.23
CA PRO A 530 -23.28 -6.46 -36.40
C PRO A 530 -23.69 -5.11 -35.78
N GLU A 531 -24.63 -4.41 -36.42
CA GLU A 531 -25.27 -3.23 -35.85
C GLU A 531 -25.91 -3.57 -34.49
N LEU A 532 -25.30 -3.08 -33.42
CA LEU A 532 -25.89 -3.05 -32.09
C LEU A 532 -26.40 -1.64 -31.84
N THR A 533 -27.70 -1.57 -31.60
CA THR A 533 -28.45 -0.36 -31.24
C THR A 533 -27.93 0.27 -29.95
N ASP A 534 -27.97 1.61 -29.94
CA ASP A 534 -27.57 2.50 -28.85
C ASP A 534 -27.86 1.96 -27.44
N SER A 535 -26.81 1.76 -26.65
CA SER A 535 -26.88 1.69 -25.19
C SER A 535 -26.31 2.96 -24.56
N ALA A 536 -26.79 4.10 -25.03
CA ALA A 536 -26.65 5.40 -24.37
C ALA A 536 -27.95 5.76 -23.60
N MET A 537 -28.50 4.83 -22.80
CA MET A 537 -29.69 5.08 -21.97
C MET A 537 -29.67 4.31 -20.64
N THR A 538 -28.67 4.55 -19.79
CA THR A 538 -28.78 4.23 -18.35
C THR A 538 -28.12 5.26 -17.42
N SER A 539 -27.75 6.44 -17.91
CA SER A 539 -27.25 7.54 -17.06
C SER A 539 -28.21 8.75 -16.95
N PHE A 540 -29.40 8.68 -17.54
CA PHE A 540 -30.41 9.76 -17.48
C PHE A 540 -31.64 9.46 -16.60
N ALA A 541 -31.72 8.28 -15.96
CA ALA A 541 -32.85 7.93 -15.09
C ALA A 541 -32.66 8.32 -13.61
N SER A 542 -31.46 8.77 -13.20
CA SER A 542 -31.16 9.09 -11.79
C SER A 542 -31.32 10.58 -11.45
N LEU A 543 -31.48 11.45 -12.45
CA LEU A 543 -31.62 12.91 -12.26
C LEU A 543 -33.08 13.41 -12.32
N PHE A 544 -34.03 12.57 -12.75
CA PHE A 544 -35.47 12.92 -12.77
C PHE A 544 -36.25 12.48 -11.52
N ILE A 545 -35.69 11.59 -10.69
CA ILE A 545 -36.34 11.12 -9.45
C ILE A 545 -36.02 12.04 -8.26
N ILE A 546 -34.94 12.82 -8.33
CA ILE A 546 -34.56 13.77 -7.27
C ILE A 546 -35.34 15.10 -7.39
N SER A 547 -35.78 15.48 -8.59
CA SER A 547 -36.56 16.71 -8.82
C SER A 547 -38.05 16.56 -8.50
N LEU A 548 -38.63 15.35 -8.53
CA LEU A 548 -40.03 15.13 -8.12
C LEU A 548 -40.22 15.07 -6.60
N GLY A 549 -39.21 14.58 -5.85
CA GLY A 549 -39.25 14.54 -4.39
C GLY A 549 -39.18 15.92 -3.72
N ALA A 550 -38.53 16.90 -4.38
CA ALA A 550 -38.42 18.26 -3.85
C ALA A 550 -39.70 19.10 -4.05
N ILE A 551 -40.53 18.79 -5.05
CA ILE A 551 -41.78 19.52 -5.32
C ILE A 551 -42.93 19.03 -4.41
N LEU A 552 -42.93 17.77 -4.00
CA LEU A 552 -43.95 17.22 -3.09
C LEU A 552 -43.77 17.65 -1.62
N HIS A 553 -42.63 18.20 -1.24
CA HIS A 553 -42.40 18.75 0.12
C HIS A 553 -42.66 20.26 0.24
N LEU A 554 -43.02 20.92 -0.87
CA LEU A 554 -43.41 22.34 -0.90
C LEU A 554 -44.92 22.55 -1.08
N ILE A 555 -45.70 21.48 -1.29
CA ILE A 555 -47.16 21.55 -1.58
C ILE A 555 -48.00 20.73 -0.58
N LEU A 556 -47.39 20.00 0.35
CA LEU A 556 -48.03 19.37 1.52
C LEU A 556 -47.30 19.84 2.78
#